data_AF-A0A7V8D7L2-F1
#
_entry.id   AF-A0A7V8D7L2-F1
#
_cell.length_a   1.000
_cell.length_b   1.000
_cell.length_c   1.000
_cell.angle_alpha   90.00
_cell.angle_beta   90.00
_cell.angle_gamma   90.00
#
_symmetry.space_group_name_H-M   'P 1'
#
loop_
_entity.id
_entity.type
_entity.pdbx_description
1 polymer ?
#
loop_
_entity_poly.entity_id
_entity_poly.type
_entity_poly.pdbx_seq_one_letter_code
_entity_poly.pdbx_strand_id
1 'polypeptide(L)'
;MENVLTQNEEIVPLPINFNVGDYARKTFSMFRGPEERINLKLKNHLINVILDKFGKDVTISKIDDDHFQVSINICVSTSFFGWLFQFGEDAKILAPKHVVKTYQNRARTLLKD
;
A
#
# COMPACT_ATOMS: atom_id res chain seq x y z
N MET A 1 -1.56 36.99 -21.71
CA MET A 1 -2.69 36.18 -21.22
C MET A 1 -2.83 35.01 -22.17
N GLU A 2 -2.44 33.82 -21.74
CA GLU A 2 -2.51 32.62 -22.57
C GLU A 2 -3.95 32.12 -22.64
N ASN A 3 -4.43 31.88 -23.85
CA ASN A 3 -5.77 31.35 -24.10
C ASN A 3 -5.78 29.87 -23.73
N VAL A 4 -6.50 29.50 -22.66
CA VAL A 4 -6.80 28.10 -22.35
C VAL A 4 -7.89 27.64 -23.30
N LEU A 5 -7.53 26.79 -24.27
CA LEU A 5 -8.49 26.08 -25.10
C LEU A 5 -9.14 25.00 -24.22
N THR A 6 -10.39 25.22 -23.81
CA THR A 6 -11.18 24.18 -23.15
C THR A 6 -11.47 23.08 -24.16
N GLN A 7 -10.86 21.91 -23.97
CA GLN A 7 -11.25 20.73 -24.73
C GLN A 7 -12.68 20.38 -24.33
N ASN A 8 -13.62 20.55 -25.27
CA ASN A 8 -15.01 20.13 -25.13
C ASN A 8 -15.08 18.59 -25.20
N GLU A 9 -14.48 17.91 -24.24
CA GLU A 9 -14.73 16.48 -24.06
C GLU A 9 -16.12 16.34 -23.43
N GLU A 10 -17.01 15.60 -24.10
CA GLU A 10 -18.33 15.30 -23.55
C GLU A 10 -18.17 14.58 -22.20
N ILE A 11 -18.89 15.07 -21.18
CA ILE A 11 -18.94 14.41 -19.88
C ILE A 11 -19.55 13.03 -20.09
N VAL A 12 -18.72 11.99 -20.09
CA VAL A 12 -19.19 10.62 -20.18
C VAL A 12 -19.95 10.31 -18.89
N PRO A 13 -21.27 10.03 -18.95
CA PRO A 13 -22.04 9.71 -17.77
C PRO A 13 -21.51 8.44 -17.12
N LEU A 14 -21.52 8.41 -15.79
CA LEU A 14 -21.16 7.21 -15.04
C LEU A 14 -22.01 6.03 -15.53
N PRO A 15 -21.42 4.85 -15.79
CA PRO A 15 -22.16 3.67 -16.21
C PRO A 15 -23.32 3.38 -15.25
N ILE A 16 -24.43 2.85 -15.77
CA ILE A 16 -25.67 2.56 -15.00
C ILE A 16 -25.40 1.65 -13.77
N ASN A 17 -24.32 0.85 -13.80
CA ASN A 17 -23.88 0.00 -12.68
C ASN A 17 -22.52 0.44 -12.11
N PHE A 18 -22.23 1.74 -12.09
CA PHE A 18 -20.99 2.25 -11.50
C PHE A 18 -20.98 2.03 -9.99
N ASN A 19 -20.19 1.06 -9.55
CA ASN A 19 -19.93 0.83 -8.15
C ASN A 19 -18.67 1.60 -7.74
N VAL A 20 -18.85 2.66 -6.93
CA VAL A 20 -17.76 3.47 -6.39
C VAL A 20 -16.75 2.61 -5.63
N GLY A 21 -17.22 1.58 -4.92
CA GLY A 21 -16.36 0.62 -4.23
C GLY A 21 -15.53 -0.22 -5.18
N ASP A 22 -16.08 -0.70 -6.30
CA ASP A 22 -15.31 -1.42 -7.33
C ASP A 22 -14.36 -0.52 -8.09
N TYR A 23 -14.73 0.74 -8.33
CA TYR A 23 -13.86 1.72 -8.97
C TYR A 23 -12.71 2.12 -8.03
N ALA A 24 -13.01 2.45 -6.77
CA ALA A 24 -12.00 2.74 -5.77
C ALA A 24 -11.08 1.52 -5.56
N ARG A 25 -11.67 0.31 -5.43
CA ARG A 25 -10.89 -0.93 -5.44
C ARG A 25 -10.05 -1.00 -6.69
N LYS A 26 -10.57 -0.85 -7.91
CA LYS A 26 -9.74 -0.89 -9.14
C LYS A 26 -8.66 0.18 -9.21
N THR A 27 -8.90 1.39 -8.73
CA THR A 27 -7.91 2.49 -8.72
C THR A 27 -6.81 2.25 -7.69
N PHE A 28 -7.13 1.62 -6.54
CA PHE A 28 -6.15 1.18 -5.55
C PHE A 28 -5.53 -0.20 -5.85
N SER A 29 -6.25 -1.07 -6.56
CA SER A 29 -5.90 -2.42 -7.05
C SER A 29 -5.37 -2.40 -8.48
N MET A 30 -5.07 -1.21 -9.02
CA MET A 30 -4.39 -1.03 -10.30
C MET A 30 -2.94 -1.53 -10.27
N PHE A 31 -2.45 -2.01 -9.12
CA PHE A 31 -1.30 -2.89 -9.03
C PHE A 31 -1.67 -4.28 -9.56
N ARG A 32 -1.79 -4.40 -10.89
CA ARG A 32 -1.87 -5.69 -11.59
C ARG A 32 -0.59 -6.48 -11.28
N GLY A 33 -0.72 -7.50 -10.47
CA GLY A 33 0.33 -8.44 -10.10
C GLY A 33 -0.27 -9.56 -9.24
N PRO A 34 0.44 -10.68 -9.08
CA PRO A 34 0.01 -11.70 -8.13
C PRO A 34 0.01 -11.11 -6.71
N GLU A 35 -1.08 -11.32 -5.97
CA GLU A 35 -1.07 -11.08 -4.54
C GLU A 35 -0.07 -12.02 -3.88
N GLU A 36 0.67 -11.50 -2.92
CA GLU A 36 1.57 -12.29 -2.11
C GLU A 36 1.34 -11.99 -0.63
N ARG A 37 1.52 -13.02 0.20
CA ARG A 37 1.43 -12.90 1.65
C ARG A 37 2.67 -12.19 2.20
N ILE A 38 2.47 -11.00 2.75
CA ILE A 38 3.50 -10.19 3.40
C ILE A 38 3.34 -10.27 4.91
N ASN A 39 4.46 -10.44 5.61
CA ASN A 39 4.51 -10.33 7.06
C ASN A 39 5.24 -9.06 7.47
N LEU A 40 4.60 -8.26 8.32
CA LEU A 40 5.14 -7.01 8.87
C LEU A 40 5.30 -7.13 10.39
N LYS A 41 6.39 -6.60 10.94
CA LYS A 41 6.52 -6.28 12.37
C LYS A 41 6.30 -4.78 12.55
N LEU A 42 5.41 -4.39 13.45
CA LEU A 42 5.07 -2.99 13.68
C LEU A 42 5.07 -2.66 15.18
N LYS A 43 5.40 -1.42 15.54
CA LYS A 43 5.16 -0.88 16.89
C LYS A 43 3.66 -0.79 17.19
N ASN A 44 3.26 -1.06 18.43
CA ASN A 44 1.84 -1.14 18.84
C ASN A 44 1.01 0.12 18.52
N HIS A 45 1.61 1.30 18.50
CA HIS A 45 0.89 2.54 18.15
C HIS A 45 0.40 2.58 16.69
N LEU A 46 0.92 1.72 15.80
CA LEU A 46 0.52 1.62 14.39
C LEU A 46 -0.67 0.69 14.16
N ILE A 47 -1.30 0.14 15.21
CA ILE A 47 -2.40 -0.81 15.06
C ILE A 47 -3.58 -0.23 14.28
N ASN A 48 -3.99 1.00 14.59
CA ASN A 48 -5.10 1.67 13.90
C ASN A 48 -4.75 1.94 12.44
N VAL A 49 -3.48 2.28 12.15
CA VAL A 49 -3.00 2.50 10.79
C VAL A 49 -3.16 1.25 9.91
N ILE A 50 -2.90 0.07 10.47
CA ILE A 50 -3.10 -1.21 9.77
C ILE A 50 -4.59 -1.46 9.55
N LEU A 51 -5.43 -1.27 10.57
CA LEU A 51 -6.87 -1.49 10.48
C LEU A 51 -7.55 -0.55 9.48
N ASP A 52 -7.14 0.72 9.44
CA ASP A 52 -7.68 1.70 8.49
C ASP A 52 -7.30 1.37 7.05
N LYS A 53 -6.08 0.86 6.83
CA LYS A 53 -5.57 0.58 5.49
C LYS A 53 -6.05 -0.73 4.90
N PHE A 54 -6.08 -1.79 5.71
CA PHE A 54 -6.33 -3.16 5.25
C PHE A 54 -7.66 -3.72 5.75
N GLY A 55 -8.38 -2.97 6.58
CA GLY A 55 -9.63 -3.41 7.16
C GLY A 55 -9.44 -4.58 8.12
N LYS A 56 -10.43 -5.49 8.13
CA LYS A 56 -10.47 -6.65 9.02
C LYS A 56 -9.86 -7.90 8.41
N ASP A 57 -9.49 -7.88 7.13
CA ASP A 57 -8.92 -9.03 6.42
C ASP A 57 -7.39 -9.11 6.62
N VAL A 58 -6.99 -9.11 7.90
CA VAL A 58 -5.60 -9.15 8.33
C VAL A 58 -5.44 -10.12 9.48
N THR A 59 -4.37 -10.91 9.48
CA THR A 59 -4.03 -11.73 10.65
C THR A 59 -3.07 -10.95 11.54
N ILE A 60 -3.47 -10.67 12.78
CA ILE A 60 -2.66 -9.92 13.74
C ILE A 60 -2.27 -10.84 14.90
N SER A 61 -1.00 -10.80 15.32
CA SER A 61 -0.53 -11.48 16.52
C SER A 61 0.47 -10.62 17.29
N LYS A 62 0.44 -10.70 18.63
CA LYS A 62 1.47 -10.06 19.46
C LYS A 62 2.81 -10.78 19.26
N ILE A 63 3.91 -10.04 19.11
CA ILE A 63 5.27 -10.61 19.07
C ILE A 63 5.98 -10.39 20.40
N ASP A 64 5.89 -9.17 20.94
CA ASP A 64 6.51 -8.75 22.19
C ASP A 64 5.70 -7.59 22.80
N ASP A 65 6.17 -6.99 23.89
CA ASP A 65 5.41 -5.93 24.59
C ASP A 65 5.25 -4.64 23.80
N ASP A 66 6.13 -4.40 22.83
CA ASP A 66 6.14 -3.18 22.02
C ASP A 66 5.65 -3.38 20.59
N HIS A 67 5.53 -4.63 20.13
CA HIS A 67 5.28 -4.94 18.73
C HIS A 67 4.24 -6.03 18.49
N PHE A 68 3.56 -5.89 17.35
CA PHE A 68 2.71 -6.90 16.75
C PHE A 68 3.20 -7.28 15.35
N GLN A 69 2.80 -8.48 14.92
CA GLN A 69 2.93 -8.95 13.56
C GLN A 69 1.60 -8.81 12.84
N VAL A 70 1.67 -8.46 11.56
CA VAL A 70 0.53 -8.56 10.64
C VAL A 70 0.92 -9.44 9.48
N SER A 71 0.03 -10.36 9.09
CA SER A 71 0.07 -11.01 7.78
C SER A 71 -1.06 -10.48 6.90
N ILE A 72 -0.70 -9.96 5.73
CA ILE A 72 -1.62 -9.37 4.74
C ILE A 72 -1.35 -9.98 3.35
N ASN A 73 -2.39 -10.21 2.56
CA ASN A 73 -2.24 -10.55 1.14
C ASN A 73 -2.38 -9.26 0.34
N ILE A 74 -1.32 -8.86 -0.38
CA ILE A 74 -1.31 -7.63 -1.17
C ILE A 74 -0.54 -7.80 -2.47
N CYS A 75 -0.88 -7.00 -3.48
CA CYS A 75 0.01 -6.76 -4.60
C CYS A 75 1.15 -5.83 -4.16
N VAL A 76 2.37 -6.36 -4.03
CA VAL A 76 3.55 -5.56 -3.64
C VAL A 76 3.86 -4.53 -4.71
N SER A 77 3.80 -3.25 -4.34
CA SER A 77 3.98 -2.14 -5.28
C SER A 77 4.91 -1.04 -4.76
N THR A 78 5.29 -0.14 -5.66
CA THR A 78 6.04 1.07 -5.32
C THR A 78 5.30 1.94 -4.30
N SER A 79 3.98 2.06 -4.42
CA SER A 79 3.15 2.80 -3.46
C SER A 79 3.07 2.11 -2.10
N PHE A 80 3.04 0.78 -2.06
CA PHE A 80 3.16 0.05 -0.79
C PHE A 80 4.49 0.35 -0.10
N PHE A 81 5.60 0.32 -0.84
CA PHE A 81 6.92 0.67 -0.29
C PHE A 81 7.01 2.12 0.16
N GLY A 82 6.50 3.08 -0.61
CA GLY A 82 6.50 4.49 -0.24
C GLY A 82 5.65 4.77 1.00
N TRP A 83 4.46 4.14 1.08
CA TRP A 83 3.63 4.20 2.28
C TRP A 83 4.32 3.58 3.49
N LEU A 84 4.94 2.41 3.36
CA LEU A 84 5.63 1.78 4.48
C LEU A 84 6.84 2.61 4.96
N PHE A 85 7.50 3.30 4.04
CA PHE A 85 8.67 4.15 4.33
C PHE A 85 8.36 5.29 5.30
N GLN A 86 7.11 5.78 5.32
CA GLN A 86 6.70 6.89 6.20
C GLN A 86 6.83 6.54 7.70
N PHE A 87 6.89 5.25 8.07
CA PHE A 87 6.97 4.78 9.45
C PHE A 87 8.40 4.51 9.93
N GLY A 88 9.41 4.70 9.07
CA GLY A 88 10.82 4.53 9.47
C GLY A 88 11.12 3.19 10.13
N GLU A 89 11.67 3.23 11.34
CA GLU A 89 12.06 2.03 12.10
C GLU A 89 10.90 1.30 12.78
N ASP A 90 9.73 1.93 12.86
CA ASP A 90 8.54 1.40 13.54
C ASP A 90 7.82 0.33 12.74
N ALA A 91 8.16 0.15 11.45
CA ALA A 91 7.60 -0.87 10.58
C ALA A 91 8.70 -1.61 9.81
N LYS A 92 8.65 -2.95 9.83
CA LYS A 92 9.64 -3.82 9.17
C LYS A 92 8.96 -4.93 8.39
N ILE A 93 9.40 -5.17 7.15
CA ILE A 93 9.00 -6.35 6.38
C ILE A 93 9.81 -7.56 6.89
N LEU A 94 9.13 -8.61 7.35
CA LEU A 94 9.74 -9.86 7.80
C LEU A 94 9.78 -10.91 6.69
N ALA A 95 8.72 -10.98 5.88
CA ALA A 95 8.58 -11.96 4.80
C ALA A 95 7.71 -11.40 3.67
N PRO A 96 7.89 -11.90 2.44
CA PRO A 96 8.91 -12.86 2.00
C PRO A 96 10.27 -12.20 1.80
N LYS A 97 11.35 -13.02 1.83
CA LYS A 97 12.74 -12.54 1.74
C LYS A 97 13.00 -11.71 0.48
N HIS A 98 12.36 -12.04 -0.63
CA HIS A 98 12.58 -11.31 -1.87
C HIS A 98 11.98 -9.88 -1.80
N VAL A 99 10.85 -9.70 -1.13
CA VAL A 99 10.25 -8.38 -0.88
C VAL A 99 11.12 -7.55 0.05
N VAL A 100 11.68 -8.17 1.10
CA VAL A 100 12.68 -7.52 1.98
C VAL A 100 13.87 -7.02 1.17
N LYS A 101 14.43 -7.87 0.29
CA LYS A 101 15.57 -7.51 -0.57
C LYS A 101 15.22 -6.38 -1.53
N THR A 102 14.03 -6.42 -2.14
CA THR A 102 13.54 -5.34 -3.00
C THR A 102 13.45 -4.03 -2.24
N TYR A 103 12.85 -4.02 -1.05
CA TYR A 103 12.70 -2.81 -0.25
C TYR A 103 14.05 -2.23 0.20
N GLN A 104 14.97 -3.09 0.65
CA GLN A 104 16.35 -2.69 0.99
C GLN A 104 17.07 -2.05 -0.19
N ASN A 105 16.96 -2.64 -1.38
CA ASN A 105 17.59 -2.11 -2.58
C ASN A 105 17.02 -0.74 -2.93
N ARG A 106 15.68 -0.58 -2.89
CA ARG A 106 15.02 0.70 -3.15
C ARG A 106 15.49 1.76 -2.16
N ALA A 107 15.50 1.47 -0.86
CA ALA A 107 15.96 2.41 0.16
C ALA A 107 17.43 2.83 -0.06
N ARG A 108 18.32 1.89 -0.40
CA ARG A 108 19.73 2.20 -0.70
C ARG A 108 19.89 3.07 -1.94
N THR A 109 19.06 2.87 -2.97
CA THR A 109 19.17 3.65 -4.22
C THR A 109 18.69 5.10 -4.07
N LEU A 110 17.92 5.42 -3.03
CA LEU A 110 17.45 6.80 -2.81
C LEU A 110 18.58 7.79 -2.45
N LEU A 111 19.74 7.29 -2.04
CA LEU A 111 20.87 8.10 -1.58
C LEU A 111 22.11 7.92 -2.47
N LYS A 112 21.94 7.38 -3.68
CA LYS A 112 23.02 7.26 -4.66
C LYS A 112 23.02 8.48 -5.56
N ASP A 113 24.20 9.03 -5.78
CA ASP A 113 24.47 10.14 -6.70
C ASP A 113 24.20 9.77 -8.16
#